data_AF-A0A5N5IUM4-F1
#
_entry.id   AF-A0A5N5IUM4-F1
#
_cell.length_a   1.000
_cell.length_b   1.000
_cell.length_c   1.000
_cell.angle_alpha   90.00
_cell.angle_beta   90.00
_cell.angle_gamma   90.00
#
_symmetry.space_group_name_H-M   'P 1'
#
loop_
_entity.id
_entity.type
_entity.pdbx_description
1 polymer ?
#
loop_
_entity_poly.entity_id
_entity_poly.type
_entity_poly.pdbx_seq_one_letter_code
_entity_poly.pdbx_strand_id
1 'polypeptide(L)' 'MPPWHTALASVDEFIRTTFDYVVIGGGTAGLVVASRLSEDPNITVGVLEASKLRLDDDNA' A
#
# COMPACT_ATOMS: atom_id res chain seq x y z
N MET A 1 -2.41 14.71 -8.51
CA MET A 1 -1.70 15.96 -8.13
C MET A 1 -0.27 15.58 -7.76
N PRO A 2 0.80 16.23 -8.26
CA PRO A 2 2.17 15.97 -7.76
C PRO A 2 2.50 16.97 -6.64
N PRO A 3 3.20 16.57 -5.56
CA PRO A 3 4.54 15.98 -5.60
C PRO A 3 4.59 14.59 -4.93
N TRP A 4 5.42 13.69 -5.47
CA TRP A 4 6.17 12.56 -4.86
C TRP A 4 5.76 11.94 -3.49
N HIS A 5 4.49 11.97 -3.07
CA HIS A 5 4.09 11.35 -1.81
C HIS A 5 4.43 9.86 -1.81
N THR A 6 5.37 9.54 -0.92
CA THR A 6 5.65 8.19 -0.48
C THR A 6 4.33 7.50 -0.13
N ALA A 7 4.04 6.37 -0.77
CA ALA A 7 2.83 5.56 -0.54
C ALA A 7 2.86 4.83 0.82
N LEU A 8 3.45 5.45 1.84
CA LEU A 8 3.58 4.94 3.19
C LEU A 8 2.73 5.79 4.11
N ALA A 9 1.72 5.16 4.71
CA ALA A 9 0.97 5.75 5.80
C ALA A 9 1.73 5.54 7.13
N SER A 10 1.57 6.47 8.06
CA SER A 10 1.93 6.20 9.45
C SER A 10 1.00 5.14 10.05
N VAL A 11 1.41 4.49 11.14
CA VAL A 11 0.54 3.50 11.82
C VAL A 11 -0.77 4.14 12.27
N ASP A 12 -0.74 5.35 12.83
CA ASP A 12 -1.96 6.04 13.29
C ASP A 12 -2.89 6.41 12.12
N GLU A 13 -2.33 6.87 11.00
CA GLU A 13 -3.09 7.15 9.79
C GLU A 13 -3.74 5.88 9.23
N PHE A 14 -3.00 4.77 9.18
CA PHE A 14 -3.50 3.50 8.68
C PHE A 14 -4.66 2.98 9.54
N ILE A 15 -4.53 2.97 10.88
CA ILE A 15 -5.61 2.46 11.76
C ILE A 15 -6.85 3.35 11.81
N ARG A 16 -6.73 4.63 11.43
CA ARG A 16 -7.84 5.58 11.35
C ARG A 16 -8.52 5.60 9.98
N THR A 17 -7.85 5.08 8.95
CA THR A 17 -8.38 5.00 7.60
C THR A 17 -9.35 3.82 7.49
N THR A 18 -10.50 4.06 6.87
CA THR A 18 -11.43 2.98 6.52
C THR A 18 -11.02 2.42 5.17
N PHE A 19 -10.83 1.11 5.12
CA PHE A 19 -10.53 0.39 3.89
C PHE A 19 -11.66 -0.58 3.59
N ASP A 20 -11.96 -0.79 2.32
CA ASP A 20 -12.84 -1.87 1.88
C ASP A 20 -12.12 -3.22 2.00
N TYR A 21 -10.81 -3.23 1.75
CA TYR A 21 -9.95 -4.41 1.87
C TYR A 21 -8.62 -4.09 2.53
N VAL A 22 -8.13 -5.04 3.32
CA VAL A 22 -6.75 -5.02 3.85
C VAL A 22 -6.01 -6.26 3.35
N VAL A 23 -4.91 -6.03 2.62
CA VAL A 23 -4.01 -7.08 2.14
C VAL A 23 -2.81 -7.18 3.07
N ILE A 24 -2.55 -8.38 3.60
CA ILE A 24 -1.40 -8.66 4.45
C ILE A 24 -0.29 -9.27 3.58
N GLY A 25 0.80 -8.53 3.40
CA GLY A 25 1.95 -8.86 2.56
C GLY A 25 2.01 -8.01 1.29
N GLY A 26 2.98 -7.10 1.19
CA GLY A 26 3.34 -6.29 0.03
C GLY A 26 4.35 -6.96 -0.93
N GLY A 27 4.39 -8.28 -0.97
CA GLY A 27 5.13 -9.04 -1.98
C GLY A 27 4.40 -9.13 -3.33
N THR A 28 4.95 -9.88 -4.29
CA THR A 28 4.42 -9.96 -5.67
C THR A 28 2.93 -10.29 -5.74
N ALA A 29 2.48 -11.32 -5.03
CA ALA A 29 1.08 -11.72 -5.06
C ALA A 29 0.16 -10.69 -4.40
N GLY A 30 0.57 -10.15 -3.24
CA GLY A 30 -0.24 -9.19 -2.50
C GLY A 30 -0.41 -7.86 -3.25
N LEU A 31 0.65 -7.36 -3.89
CA LEU A 31 0.57 -6.15 -4.72
C LEU A 31 -0.23 -6.37 -6.00
N VAL A 32 -0.19 -7.56 -6.61
CA VAL A 32 -1.06 -7.88 -7.73
C VAL A 32 -2.53 -7.79 -7.31
N VAL A 33 -2.89 -8.40 -6.18
CA VAL A 33 -4.26 -8.35 -5.66
C VAL A 33 -4.67 -6.91 -5.32
N ALA A 34 -3.83 -6.18 -4.58
CA ALA A 34 -4.10 -4.80 -4.20
C ALA A 34 -4.29 -3.91 -5.43
N SER A 35 -3.41 -4.04 -6.43
CA SER A 35 -3.50 -3.31 -7.70
C SER A 35 -4.83 -3.57 -8.40
N ARG A 36 -5.27 -4.83 -8.54
CA ARG A 36 -6.52 -5.16 -9.22
C ARG A 36 -7.75 -4.65 -8.47
N LEU A 37 -7.77 -4.76 -7.14
CA LEU A 37 -8.87 -4.22 -6.34
C LEU A 37 -8.94 -2.69 -6.45
N SER A 38 -7.79 -2.01 -6.46
CA SER A 38 -7.70 -0.54 -6.56
C SER A 38 -7.95 0.02 -7.97
N GLU A 39 -8.16 -0.81 -8.99
CA GLU A 39 -8.58 -0.35 -10.33
C GLU A 39 -10.00 0.25 -10.30
N ASP A 40 -10.84 -0.19 -9.35
CA ASP A 40 -12.13 0.47 -9.08
C ASP A 40 -11.90 1.70 -8.19
N PRO A 41 -12.22 2.92 -8.65
CA PRO A 41 -12.02 4.14 -7.88
C PRO A 41 -12.91 4.24 -6.63
N ASN A 42 -13.91 3.37 -6.49
CA ASN A 42 -14.75 3.29 -5.30
C ASN A 42 -14.19 2.36 -4.22
N ILE A 43 -13.09 1.65 -4.49
CA ILE A 43 -12.47 0.70 -3.57
C ILE A 43 -11.16 1.28 -3.00
N THR A 44 -11.07 1.33 -1.68
CA THR A 44 -9.85 1.69 -0.95
C THR A 44 -9.19 0.45 -0.36
N VAL A 45 -7.92 0.23 -0.70
CA VAL A 45 -7.15 -0.94 -0.25
C VAL A 45 -5.98 -0.51 0.63
N GLY A 46 -5.90 -1.07 1.83
CA GLY A 46 -4.74 -0.96 2.71
C GLY A 46 -3.80 -2.16 2.52
N VAL A 47 -2.50 -1.93 2.47
CA VAL A 47 -1.49 -3.02 2.42
C VAL A 47 -0.59 -2.94 3.64
N LEU A 48 -0.44 -4.06 4.35
CA LEU A 48 0.45 -4.19 5.50
C LEU A 48 1.60 -5.14 5.16
N GLU A 49 2.83 -4.65 5.20
CA GLU A 49 4.04 -5.45 4.97
C GLU A 49 4.86 -5.52 6.27
N ALA A 50 5.30 -6.72 6.66
CA ALA A 50 6.05 -6.93 7.90
C ALA A 50 7.54 -6.50 7.80
N SER A 51 7.95 -6.02 6.63
CA SER A 51 9.32 -5.63 6.30
C SER A 51 9.39 -4.15 5.95
N LYS A 52 10.61 -3.62 6.00
CA LYS A 52 10.88 -2.25 5.59
C LYS A 52 10.77 -2.14 4.07
N LEU A 53 10.05 -1.12 3.61
CA LEU A 53 10.01 -0.79 2.19
C LEU A 53 11.40 -0.33 1.72
N ARG A 54 11.86 -0.86 0.58
CA ARG A 54 13.20 -0.60 -0.01
C ARG A 54 13.10 0.23 -1.29
N LEU A 55 12.51 1.42 -1.21
CA LEU A 55 12.40 2.31 -2.38
C LEU A 55 13.70 3.08 -2.69
N ASP A 56 14.56 3.26 -1.70
CA ASP A 56 15.81 4.04 -1.81
C ASP A 56 17.06 3.14 -1.85
N ASP A 57 16.91 1.87 -2.22
CA ASP A 57 18.05 0.95 -2.36
C ASP A 57 18.55 1.04 -3.80
N ASP A 58 19.59 1.84 -4.04
CA ASP A 58 20.22 2.05 -5.37
C ASP A 58 20.77 0.75 -6.01
N ASN A 59 20.70 -0.38 -5.29
CA ASN A 59 21.24 -1.67 -5.67
C ASN A 59 20.19 -2.81 -5.75
N ALA A 60 18.89 -2.44 -5.81
CA ALA A 60 17.78 -3.37 -6.03
C ALA A 60 17.59 -3.74 -7.51
#